data_AF-A0A7C5S170-F1
#
_entry.id   AF-A0A7C5S170-F1
#
_cell.length_a   1.000
_cell.length_b   1.000
_cell.length_c   1.000
_cell.angle_alpha   90.00
_cell.angle_beta   90.00
_cell.angle_gamma   90.00
#
_symmetry.space_group_name_H-M   'P 1'
#
loop_
_entity.id
_entity.type
_entity.pdbx_description
1 polymer ?
#
loop_
_entity_poly.entity_id
_entity_poly.type
_entity_poly.pdbx_seq_one_letter_code
_entity_poly.pdbx_strand_id
1 'polypeptide(L)'
;MNASGVWFWTVPGRLILSGAQHKKEVVVGLDSGSTGIKGALFCPRERRIIEVLPYVRHHNDYDHAAAEMLRGLAERYFVLSVNVTGATGKVLAAAWKSLNVIAEVTAHARGIRYYNSDVAAVLDAGGAEIKFFKIDGDGRTWDFAMNPECAAGSGSFLDQQAKRLMMSVDDASLPEKHFPSVGLDAVIRNETVPISGRCSVFAKSDMIHQQQKGVPDSAIVGGLHESLVNNIKATVIQHRLKGFEGILSFQGGLSMNGAMVRCLAAQLGLPDEKLYVHKHGYAAGAVGAALAGVGVHFDVDDLDIPVRKTRGESFYEPLTDDYASQKPDVEAVLYPLKAGEKLEAYLGIDVGSVSTNVVLI
;
A
#
# COMPACT_ATOMS: atom_id res chain seq x y z
N MET A 1 -20.78 9.44 23.54
CA MET A 1 -19.84 9.01 24.60
C MET A 1 -18.72 8.26 23.91
N ASN A 2 -17.50 8.77 24.09
CA ASN A 2 -16.34 8.62 23.20
C ASN A 2 -15.78 7.19 23.13
N ALA A 3 -15.36 6.78 21.92
CA ALA A 3 -14.41 5.69 21.69
C ALA A 3 -13.66 5.93 20.37
N SER A 4 -12.78 6.93 20.36
CA SER A 4 -11.74 7.11 19.33
C SER A 4 -10.44 6.52 19.85
N GLY A 5 -10.11 5.30 19.41
CA GLY A 5 -8.86 4.62 19.73
C GLY A 5 -7.80 4.94 18.68
N VAL A 6 -7.09 6.05 18.85
CA VAL A 6 -5.82 6.31 18.16
C VAL A 6 -4.72 5.65 18.99
N TRP A 7 -4.12 4.57 18.49
CA TRP A 7 -3.06 3.85 19.18
C TRP A 7 -1.72 4.53 18.91
N PHE A 8 -1.35 5.47 19.78
CA PHE A 8 0.03 5.92 19.91
C PHE A 8 0.84 4.84 20.63
N TRP A 9 1.95 4.40 20.01
CA TRP A 9 2.97 3.63 20.70
C TRP A 9 3.58 4.50 21.80
N THR A 10 3.09 4.32 23.03
CA THR A 10 3.83 4.69 24.24
C THR A 10 4.26 3.38 24.87
N VAL A 11 5.56 3.20 25.09
CA VAL A 11 6.10 2.06 25.83
C VAL A 11 5.88 2.34 27.32
N PRO A 12 4.99 1.65 28.04
CA PRO A 12 4.88 1.82 29.49
C PRO A 12 5.84 0.81 30.12
N GLY A 13 6.85 1.33 30.82
CA GLY A 13 7.83 0.51 31.51
C GLY A 13 7.20 -0.47 32.50
N ARG A 14 7.71 -1.71 32.48
CA ARG A 14 7.91 -2.51 33.68
C ARG A 14 9.13 -3.41 33.47
N LEU A 15 10.14 -3.16 34.29
CA LEU A 15 11.16 -4.15 34.61
C LEU A 15 10.44 -5.41 35.14
N ILE A 16 10.57 -6.52 34.43
CA ILE A 16 10.48 -7.87 35.02
C ILE A 16 11.73 -8.61 34.55
N LEU A 17 12.77 -8.58 35.40
CA LEU A 17 13.83 -9.57 35.34
C LEU A 17 13.39 -10.77 36.19
N SER A 18 12.92 -11.85 35.56
CA SER A 18 12.98 -13.19 36.13
C SER A 18 12.65 -14.29 35.11
N GLY A 19 13.64 -15.11 34.77
CA GLY A 19 13.49 -16.39 34.08
C GLY A 19 13.70 -16.30 32.56
N ALA A 20 14.66 -17.07 32.03
CA ALA A 20 14.74 -17.35 30.60
C ALA A 20 13.48 -18.11 30.18
N GLN A 21 12.42 -17.37 29.90
CA GLN A 21 11.22 -17.91 29.28
C GLN A 21 11.67 -18.36 27.88
N HIS A 22 11.66 -19.67 27.62
CA HIS A 22 12.03 -20.20 26.31
C HIS A 22 11.21 -19.46 25.25
N LYS A 23 11.89 -18.64 24.44
CA LYS A 23 11.26 -17.90 23.36
C LYS A 23 10.60 -18.92 22.44
N LYS A 24 9.33 -18.68 22.10
CA LYS A 24 8.59 -19.57 21.21
C LYS A 24 9.21 -19.54 19.81
N GLU A 25 9.40 -20.72 19.22
CA GLU A 25 9.94 -20.85 17.88
C GLU A 25 8.91 -20.46 16.82
N VAL A 26 9.31 -19.61 15.89
CA VAL A 26 8.43 -19.08 14.85
C VAL A 26 9.14 -19.01 13.49
N VAL A 27 8.35 -19.18 12.44
CA VAL A 27 8.69 -18.78 11.07
C VAL A 27 7.98 -17.46 10.81
N VAL A 28 8.72 -16.45 10.38
CA VAL A 28 8.15 -15.15 10.03
C VAL A 28 7.91 -15.12 8.52
N GLY A 29 6.70 -14.75 8.14
CA GLY A 29 6.40 -14.31 6.79
C GLY A 29 6.36 -12.80 6.73
N LEU A 30 7.16 -12.22 5.84
CA LEU A 30 7.27 -10.78 5.62
C LEU A 30 6.75 -10.46 4.22
N ASP A 31 5.69 -9.65 4.12
CA ASP A 31 5.28 -9.05 2.85
C ASP A 31 5.79 -7.61 2.78
N SER A 32 6.90 -7.43 2.07
CA SER A 32 7.49 -6.13 1.79
C SER A 32 6.92 -5.57 0.49
N GLY A 33 5.81 -4.85 0.60
CA GLY A 33 5.08 -4.30 -0.53
C GLY A 33 5.68 -2.99 -1.06
N SER A 34 4.92 -2.31 -1.92
CA SER A 34 5.30 -1.01 -2.50
C SER A 34 5.01 0.17 -1.57
N THR A 35 4.06 0.02 -0.64
CA THR A 35 3.62 1.08 0.27
C THR A 35 3.78 0.74 1.76
N GLY A 36 3.89 -0.54 2.08
CA GLY A 36 3.93 -0.99 3.45
C GLY A 36 4.37 -2.42 3.65
N ILE A 37 4.82 -2.69 4.87
CA ILE A 37 5.31 -3.96 5.37
C ILE A 37 4.20 -4.65 6.17
N LYS A 38 4.04 -5.96 6.02
CA LYS A 38 3.17 -6.79 6.86
C LYS A 38 3.92 -8.03 7.32
N GLY A 39 3.61 -8.47 8.53
CA GLY A 39 4.22 -9.66 9.11
C GLY A 39 3.17 -10.66 9.58
N ALA A 40 3.50 -11.96 9.50
CA ALA A 40 2.73 -13.03 10.10
C ALA A 40 3.67 -14.08 10.70
N LEU A 41 3.27 -14.68 11.81
CA LEU A 41 4.07 -15.64 12.56
C LEU A 41 3.40 -17.00 12.52
N PHE A 42 4.09 -17.98 11.93
CA PHE A 42 3.71 -19.38 11.97
C PHE A 42 4.50 -20.10 13.07
N CYS A 43 3.83 -20.86 13.93
CA CYS A 43 4.51 -21.70 14.91
C CYS A 43 4.54 -23.16 14.43
N PRO A 44 5.71 -23.74 14.09
CA PRO A 44 5.81 -25.12 13.62
C PRO A 44 5.24 -26.14 14.59
N ARG A 45 5.49 -25.95 15.90
CA ARG A 45 5.00 -26.85 16.95
C ARG A 45 3.47 -26.88 17.05
N GLU A 46 2.82 -25.73 16.86
CA GLU A 46 1.35 -25.60 16.93
C GLU A 46 0.67 -25.72 15.58
N ARG A 47 1.45 -25.78 14.49
CA ARG A 47 0.99 -25.90 13.10
C ARG A 47 -0.07 -24.86 12.70
N ARG A 48 0.06 -23.63 13.20
CA ARG A 48 -0.88 -22.54 12.96
C ARG A 48 -0.20 -21.18 12.94
N ILE A 49 -0.88 -20.20 12.35
CA ILE A 49 -0.57 -18.79 12.54
C ILE A 49 -0.90 -18.41 13.99
N ILE A 50 0.06 -17.79 14.67
CA ILE A 50 -0.09 -17.38 16.07
C ILE A 50 -0.26 -15.87 16.22
N GLU A 51 0.19 -15.09 15.23
CA GLU A 51 0.10 -13.62 15.23
C GLU A 51 0.13 -13.12 13.78
N VAL A 52 -0.71 -12.12 13.47
CA VAL A 52 -0.63 -11.30 12.25
C VAL A 52 -0.39 -9.88 12.73
N LEU A 53 0.73 -9.28 12.30
CA LEU A 53 1.15 -7.97 12.75
C LEU A 53 0.34 -6.87 12.05
N PRO A 54 0.17 -5.71 12.71
CA PRO A 54 -0.39 -4.53 12.07
C PRO A 54 0.36 -4.15 10.79
N TYR A 55 -0.38 -3.59 9.83
CA TYR A 55 0.19 -3.02 8.61
C TYR A 55 1.03 -1.78 8.95
N VAL A 56 2.27 -1.71 8.44
CA VAL A 56 3.18 -0.58 8.64
C VAL A 56 3.42 0.13 7.31
N ARG A 57 3.12 1.42 7.20
CA ARG A 57 3.53 2.23 6.04
C ARG A 57 5.00 2.56 6.16
N HIS A 58 5.76 2.26 5.11
CA HIS A 58 7.19 2.50 5.12
C HIS A 58 7.57 3.85 4.50
N HIS A 59 6.69 4.54 3.77
CA HIS A 59 7.01 5.85 3.15
C HIS A 59 8.32 5.87 2.35
N ASN A 60 8.53 4.85 1.51
CA ASN A 60 9.80 4.58 0.82
C ASN A 60 11.00 4.32 1.74
N ASP A 61 10.83 3.88 2.97
CA ASP A 61 11.87 3.42 3.89
C ASP A 61 11.64 1.95 4.28
N TYR A 62 11.45 1.11 3.25
CA TYR A 62 11.03 -0.29 3.40
C TYR A 62 12.06 -1.15 4.13
N ASP A 63 13.35 -0.83 3.99
CA ASP A 63 14.45 -1.52 4.63
C ASP A 63 14.54 -1.20 6.12
N HIS A 64 14.45 0.07 6.51
CA HIS A 64 14.36 0.43 7.92
C HIS A 64 13.13 -0.18 8.59
N ALA A 65 11.95 -0.03 7.98
CA ALA A 65 10.70 -0.55 8.54
C ALA A 65 10.71 -2.09 8.67
N ALA A 66 11.29 -2.81 7.71
CA ALA A 66 11.43 -4.26 7.79
C ALA A 66 12.44 -4.67 8.87
N ALA A 67 13.58 -3.98 8.97
CA ALA A 67 14.59 -4.26 9.99
C ALA A 67 14.05 -4.04 11.41
N GLU A 68 13.35 -2.93 11.65
CA GLU A 68 12.72 -2.63 12.94
C GLU A 68 11.71 -3.72 13.33
N MET A 69 10.83 -4.11 12.40
CA MET A 69 9.87 -5.19 12.62
C MET A 69 10.55 -6.51 12.97
N LEU A 70 11.58 -6.91 12.21
CA LEU A 70 12.29 -8.17 12.43
C LEU A 70 13.10 -8.18 13.73
N ARG A 71 13.75 -7.07 14.10
CA ARG A 71 14.45 -6.94 15.39
C ARG A 71 13.48 -7.05 16.57
N GLY A 72 12.36 -6.32 16.52
CA GLY A 72 11.32 -6.41 17.55
C GLY A 72 10.68 -7.81 17.66
N LEU A 73 10.68 -8.60 16.58
CA LEU A 73 10.28 -10.01 16.61
C LEU A 73 11.35 -10.90 17.22
N ALA A 74 12.62 -10.71 16.87
CA ALA A 74 13.75 -11.47 17.42
C ALA A 74 13.93 -11.28 18.93
N GLU A 75 13.53 -10.12 19.47
CA GLU A 75 13.48 -9.87 20.91
C GLU A 75 12.42 -10.73 21.62
N ARG A 76 11.26 -10.94 21.00
CA ARG A 76 10.11 -11.65 21.59
C ARG A 76 10.08 -13.15 21.30
N TYR A 77 10.64 -13.58 20.17
CA TYR A 77 10.53 -14.94 19.64
C TYR A 77 11.87 -15.53 19.22
N PHE A 78 11.95 -16.86 19.12
CA PHE A 78 13.07 -17.53 18.47
C PHE A 78 12.72 -17.66 16.99
N VAL A 79 13.20 -16.71 16.18
CA VAL A 79 12.91 -16.65 14.76
C VAL A 79 13.78 -17.66 14.03
N LEU A 80 13.17 -18.77 13.60
CA LEU A 80 13.86 -19.86 12.91
C LEU A 80 14.30 -19.44 11.51
N SER A 81 13.38 -18.81 10.78
CA SER A 81 13.56 -18.39 9.39
C SER A 81 12.63 -17.23 9.06
N VAL A 82 13.03 -16.39 8.11
CA VAL A 82 12.18 -15.33 7.55
C VAL A 82 11.97 -15.60 6.06
N ASN A 83 10.71 -15.77 5.67
CA ASN A 83 10.29 -15.90 4.29
C ASN A 83 9.72 -14.56 3.82
N VAL A 84 10.31 -13.96 2.78
CA VAL A 84 9.93 -12.64 2.28
C VAL A 84 9.21 -12.72 0.93
N THR A 85 8.20 -11.87 0.75
CA THR A 85 7.45 -11.67 -0.49
C THR A 85 7.22 -10.17 -0.73
N GLY A 86 6.51 -9.83 -1.82
CA GLY A 86 6.11 -8.47 -2.15
C GLY A 86 7.10 -7.74 -3.05
N ALA A 87 6.68 -6.59 -3.58
CA ALA A 87 7.40 -5.82 -4.60
C ALA A 87 8.84 -5.47 -4.21
N THR A 88 9.12 -5.20 -2.93
CA THR A 88 10.45 -4.83 -2.43
C THR A 88 11.16 -5.98 -1.73
N GLY A 89 10.52 -7.14 -1.56
CA GLY A 89 11.07 -8.29 -0.85
C GLY A 89 12.33 -8.88 -1.48
N LYS A 90 12.41 -8.92 -2.82
CA LYS A 90 13.64 -9.35 -3.53
C LYS A 90 14.81 -8.40 -3.31
N VAL A 91 14.53 -7.11 -3.13
CA VAL A 91 15.56 -6.10 -2.84
C VAL A 91 16.13 -6.32 -1.45
N LEU A 92 15.27 -6.56 -0.45
CA LEU A 92 15.69 -6.93 0.90
C LEU A 92 16.54 -8.22 0.89
N ALA A 93 16.06 -9.29 0.25
CA ALA A 93 16.76 -10.57 0.20
C ALA A 93 18.09 -10.52 -0.59
N ALA A 94 18.27 -9.54 -1.46
CA ALA A 94 19.55 -9.32 -2.12
C ALA A 94 20.63 -8.83 -1.14
N ALA A 95 20.25 -8.06 -0.12
CA ALA A 95 21.14 -7.58 0.93
C ALA A 95 21.23 -8.55 2.12
N TRP A 96 20.08 -9.00 2.63
CA TRP A 96 19.95 -9.85 3.82
C TRP A 96 19.82 -11.33 3.39
N LYS A 97 20.93 -12.07 3.45
CA LYS A 97 21.06 -13.40 2.83
C LYS A 97 20.25 -14.49 3.52
N SER A 98 19.89 -14.28 4.78
CA SER A 98 19.04 -15.14 5.58
C SER A 98 17.54 -15.00 5.26
N LEU A 99 17.16 -14.08 4.35
CA LEU A 99 15.79 -14.00 3.83
C LEU A 99 15.57 -14.96 2.66
N ASN A 100 14.56 -15.82 2.79
CA ASN A 100 14.14 -16.71 1.70
C ASN A 100 12.99 -16.10 0.90
N VAL A 101 13.14 -15.96 -0.42
CA VAL A 101 12.13 -15.32 -1.28
C VAL A 101 11.02 -16.29 -1.66
N ILE A 102 9.77 -15.92 -1.40
CA ILE A 102 8.56 -16.60 -1.85
C ILE A 102 7.90 -15.77 -2.96
N ALA A 103 7.47 -16.44 -4.03
CA ALA A 103 6.72 -15.78 -5.10
C ALA A 103 5.39 -15.24 -4.57
N GLU A 104 5.08 -13.98 -4.90
CA GLU A 104 3.96 -13.24 -4.31
C GLU A 104 2.60 -13.87 -4.57
N VAL A 105 2.33 -14.25 -5.82
CA VAL A 105 1.08 -14.94 -6.19
C VAL A 105 0.91 -16.25 -5.41
N THR A 106 1.99 -17.00 -5.24
CA THR A 106 1.99 -18.24 -4.43
C THR A 106 1.77 -17.96 -2.95
N ALA A 107 2.39 -16.91 -2.41
CA ALA A 107 2.21 -16.50 -1.03
C ALA A 107 0.75 -16.07 -0.77
N HIS A 108 0.19 -15.21 -1.60
CA HIS A 108 -1.21 -14.78 -1.47
C HIS A 108 -2.20 -15.95 -1.59
N ALA A 109 -2.00 -16.85 -2.57
CA ALA A 109 -2.82 -18.04 -2.74
C ALA A 109 -2.77 -18.95 -1.50
N ARG A 110 -1.57 -19.26 -0.99
CA ARG A 110 -1.38 -20.09 0.19
C ARG A 110 -1.99 -19.43 1.44
N GLY A 111 -1.75 -18.14 1.61
CA GLY A 111 -2.18 -17.40 2.79
C GLY A 111 -3.70 -17.30 2.91
N ILE A 112 -4.42 -17.12 1.81
CA ILE A 112 -5.88 -17.08 1.87
C ILE A 112 -6.52 -18.46 1.98
N ARG A 113 -5.96 -19.47 1.30
CA ARG A 113 -6.48 -20.85 1.40
C ARG A 113 -6.30 -21.47 2.78
N TYR A 114 -5.41 -20.91 3.60
CA TYR A 114 -5.33 -21.22 5.03
C TYR A 114 -6.58 -20.77 5.80
N TYR A 115 -7.21 -19.65 5.42
CA TYR A 115 -8.42 -19.13 6.07
C TYR A 115 -9.72 -19.65 5.42
N ASN A 116 -9.70 -19.87 4.11
CA ASN A 116 -10.83 -20.42 3.36
C ASN A 116 -10.33 -21.26 2.18
N SER A 117 -10.44 -22.58 2.29
CA SER A 117 -9.96 -23.54 1.29
C SER A 117 -10.68 -23.45 -0.05
N ASP A 118 -11.89 -22.87 -0.07
CA ASP A 118 -12.80 -22.84 -1.22
C ASP A 118 -12.57 -21.61 -2.11
N VAL A 119 -11.65 -20.72 -1.72
CA VAL A 119 -11.21 -19.59 -2.55
C VAL A 119 -10.58 -20.11 -3.84
N ALA A 120 -11.18 -19.74 -4.97
CA ALA A 120 -10.78 -20.18 -6.30
C ALA A 120 -10.26 -19.03 -7.18
N ALA A 121 -10.36 -17.79 -6.72
CA ALA A 121 -9.75 -16.63 -7.35
C ALA A 121 -9.32 -15.60 -6.31
N VAL A 122 -8.31 -14.82 -6.63
CA VAL A 122 -7.80 -13.73 -5.80
C VAL A 122 -7.74 -12.47 -6.64
N LEU A 123 -8.26 -11.39 -6.07
CA LEU A 123 -7.98 -10.02 -6.45
C LEU A 123 -7.16 -9.38 -5.33
N ASP A 124 -5.85 -9.34 -5.49
CA ASP A 124 -4.94 -8.64 -4.58
C ASP A 124 -4.82 -7.18 -5.00
N ALA A 125 -5.27 -6.27 -4.14
CA ALA A 125 -5.39 -4.87 -4.46
C ALA A 125 -4.51 -4.01 -3.54
N GLY A 126 -3.28 -3.79 -3.97
CA GLY A 126 -2.24 -3.06 -3.25
C GLY A 126 -2.12 -1.58 -3.65
N GLY A 127 -1.04 -0.96 -3.15
CA GLY A 127 -0.77 0.46 -3.35
C GLY A 127 -0.28 0.80 -4.76
N ALA A 128 0.65 0.02 -5.33
CA ALA A 128 1.14 0.24 -6.70
C ALA A 128 0.50 -0.70 -7.73
N GLU A 129 0.16 -1.92 -7.31
CA GLU A 129 -0.24 -3.01 -8.18
C GLU A 129 -1.55 -3.64 -7.71
N ILE A 130 -2.36 -4.06 -8.66
CA ILE A 130 -3.57 -4.85 -8.53
C ILE A 130 -3.36 -6.12 -9.36
N LYS A 131 -3.47 -7.27 -8.72
CA LYS A 131 -3.25 -8.58 -9.34
C LYS A 131 -4.53 -9.41 -9.27
N PHE A 132 -4.84 -10.08 -10.36
CA PHE A 132 -5.87 -11.11 -10.40
C PHE A 132 -5.24 -12.45 -10.81
N PHE A 133 -5.66 -13.52 -10.15
CA PHE A 133 -5.33 -14.88 -10.56
C PHE A 133 -6.37 -15.87 -10.01
N LYS A 134 -6.53 -16.99 -10.70
CA LYS A 134 -7.32 -18.13 -10.26
C LYS A 134 -6.45 -19.15 -9.54
N ILE A 135 -7.06 -19.96 -8.68
CA ILE A 135 -6.41 -21.03 -7.94
C ILE A 135 -7.18 -22.33 -8.23
N ASP A 136 -6.47 -23.39 -8.63
CA ASP A 136 -7.06 -24.71 -8.83
C ASP A 136 -7.11 -25.53 -7.51
N GLY A 137 -7.68 -26.75 -7.57
CA GLY A 137 -7.80 -27.63 -6.39
C GLY A 137 -6.46 -27.95 -5.73
N ASP A 138 -5.41 -28.12 -6.54
CA ASP A 138 -4.03 -28.40 -6.11
C ASP A 138 -3.31 -27.15 -5.57
N GLY A 139 -3.91 -25.98 -5.69
CA GLY A 139 -3.33 -24.71 -5.24
C GLY A 139 -2.40 -24.04 -6.24
N ARG A 140 -2.39 -24.51 -7.49
CA ARG A 140 -1.64 -23.86 -8.57
C ARG A 140 -2.42 -22.65 -9.06
N THR A 141 -1.69 -21.60 -9.40
CA THR A 141 -2.27 -20.34 -9.86
C THR A 141 -2.26 -20.23 -11.37
N TRP A 142 -3.35 -19.74 -11.97
CA TRP A 142 -3.50 -19.60 -13.42
C TRP A 142 -4.35 -18.37 -13.78
N ASP A 143 -4.46 -18.05 -15.08
CA ASP A 143 -5.24 -16.88 -15.59
C ASP A 143 -4.83 -15.55 -14.92
N PHE A 144 -3.52 -15.32 -14.85
CA PHE A 144 -2.94 -14.14 -14.21
C PHE A 144 -3.20 -12.86 -15.02
N ALA A 145 -3.49 -11.78 -14.31
CA ALA A 145 -3.51 -10.42 -14.85
C ALA A 145 -3.04 -9.42 -13.79
N MET A 146 -2.43 -8.32 -14.24
CA MET A 146 -2.05 -7.19 -13.40
C MET A 146 -2.42 -5.90 -14.13
N ASN A 147 -2.72 -4.83 -13.41
CA ASN A 147 -2.87 -3.51 -14.03
C ASN A 147 -1.52 -3.07 -14.66
N PRO A 148 -1.57 -2.33 -15.78
CA PRO A 148 -0.37 -1.68 -16.30
C PRO A 148 0.20 -0.68 -15.28
N GLU A 149 1.50 -0.41 -15.37
CA GLU A 149 2.21 0.58 -14.55
C GLU A 149 1.59 1.98 -14.76
N CYS A 150 0.58 2.30 -13.95
CA CYS A 150 -0.14 3.55 -13.94
C CYS A 150 -0.78 3.74 -12.58
N ALA A 151 -0.54 4.89 -11.95
CA ALA A 151 -1.06 5.19 -10.62
C ALA A 151 -2.59 5.15 -10.54
N ALA A 152 -3.30 5.43 -11.63
CA ALA A 152 -4.77 5.49 -11.65
C ALA A 152 -5.47 4.14 -11.45
N GLY A 153 -4.74 3.03 -11.58
CA GLY A 153 -5.28 1.68 -11.44
C GLY A 153 -5.08 1.03 -10.08
N SER A 154 -4.48 1.71 -9.09
CA SER A 154 -4.06 1.10 -7.81
C SER A 154 -4.39 1.97 -6.59
N GLY A 155 -4.08 1.50 -5.38
CA GLY A 155 -4.37 2.26 -4.15
C GLY A 155 -3.69 3.63 -4.10
N SER A 156 -2.57 3.81 -4.80
CA SER A 156 -1.88 5.09 -4.95
C SER A 156 -2.74 6.16 -5.61
N PHE A 157 -3.71 5.79 -6.46
CA PHE A 157 -4.73 6.68 -7.00
C PHE A 157 -5.49 7.39 -5.88
N LEU A 158 -5.98 6.60 -4.92
CA LEU A 158 -6.75 7.09 -3.77
C LEU A 158 -5.87 7.89 -2.82
N ASP A 159 -4.64 7.43 -2.54
CA ASP A 159 -3.69 8.19 -1.71
C ASP A 159 -3.43 9.59 -2.26
N GLN A 160 -3.24 9.72 -3.57
CA GLN A 160 -3.03 11.02 -4.21
C GLN A 160 -4.25 11.93 -4.08
N GLN A 161 -5.47 11.39 -4.21
CA GLN A 161 -6.69 12.17 -4.08
C GLN A 161 -6.98 12.53 -2.61
N ALA A 162 -6.73 11.61 -1.69
CA ALA A 162 -6.86 11.81 -0.25
C ALA A 162 -5.99 12.98 0.22
N LYS A 163 -4.73 13.05 -0.25
CA LYS A 163 -3.83 14.18 0.04
C LYS A 163 -4.40 15.52 -0.47
N ARG A 164 -4.99 15.55 -1.66
CA ARG A 164 -5.58 16.77 -2.24
C ARG A 164 -6.79 17.27 -1.45
N LEU A 165 -7.57 16.35 -0.89
CA LEU A 165 -8.72 16.67 -0.06
C LEU A 165 -8.35 16.94 1.41
N MET A 166 -7.06 16.91 1.79
CA MET A 166 -6.62 16.99 3.18
C MET A 166 -7.26 15.89 4.05
N MET A 167 -7.34 14.67 3.50
CA MET A 167 -7.96 13.48 4.10
C MET A 167 -6.99 12.28 4.06
N SER A 168 -5.68 12.54 4.14
CA SER A 168 -4.66 11.49 4.02
C SER A 168 -4.88 10.39 5.07
N VAL A 169 -4.64 9.14 4.69
CA VAL A 169 -4.76 7.97 5.59
C VAL A 169 -3.78 8.07 6.78
N ASP A 170 -2.69 8.80 6.58
CA ASP A 170 -1.62 8.99 7.59
C ASP A 170 -1.82 10.25 8.44
N ASP A 171 -2.85 11.06 8.16
CA ASP A 171 -3.10 12.29 8.89
C ASP A 171 -3.84 12.03 10.20
N ALA A 172 -3.08 11.89 11.28
CA ALA A 172 -3.60 11.69 12.62
C ALA A 172 -4.35 12.90 13.20
N SER A 173 -4.32 14.07 12.53
CA SER A 173 -4.99 15.29 13.02
C SER A 173 -6.50 15.30 12.76
N LEU A 174 -7.00 14.49 11.81
CA LEU A 174 -8.42 14.46 11.42
C LEU A 174 -8.92 13.00 11.20
N PRO A 175 -8.91 12.15 12.25
CA PRO A 175 -9.31 10.75 12.15
C PRO A 175 -10.77 10.55 11.71
N GLU A 176 -11.66 11.50 11.98
CA GLU A 176 -13.05 11.50 11.51
C GLU A 176 -13.20 11.74 10.00
N LYS A 177 -12.15 12.22 9.32
CA LYS A 177 -12.10 12.43 7.87
C LYS A 177 -11.28 11.38 7.14
N HIS A 178 -11.01 10.25 7.78
CA HIS A 178 -10.27 9.16 7.16
C HIS A 178 -10.90 8.73 5.83
N PHE A 179 -10.11 8.82 4.76
CA PHE A 179 -10.52 8.48 3.40
C PHE A 179 -11.21 7.10 3.22
N PRO A 180 -10.86 6.05 4.00
CA PRO A 180 -11.57 4.76 3.92
C PRO A 180 -13.00 4.77 4.45
N SER A 181 -13.37 5.72 5.32
CA SER A 181 -14.72 5.87 5.87
C SER A 181 -15.52 6.96 5.17
N VAL A 182 -14.84 8.00 4.66
CA VAL A 182 -15.48 9.04 3.84
C VAL A 182 -15.99 8.42 2.55
N GLY A 183 -17.24 8.72 2.18
CA GLY A 183 -17.87 8.24 0.96
C GLY A 183 -18.53 6.86 1.04
N LEU A 184 -18.29 6.05 2.08
CA LEU A 184 -19.01 4.78 2.25
C LEU A 184 -20.53 5.00 2.33
N ASP A 185 -20.98 5.97 3.12
CA ASP A 185 -22.41 6.30 3.22
C ASP A 185 -22.99 6.74 1.87
N ALA A 186 -22.24 7.54 1.09
CA ALA A 186 -22.65 7.98 -0.23
C ALA A 186 -22.75 6.80 -1.21
N VAL A 187 -21.79 5.86 -1.17
CA VAL A 187 -21.84 4.61 -1.95
C VAL A 187 -23.05 3.75 -1.56
N ILE A 188 -23.34 3.61 -0.25
CA ILE A 188 -24.49 2.83 0.23
C ILE A 188 -25.81 3.46 -0.23
N ARG A 189 -25.92 4.79 -0.17
CA ARG A 189 -27.12 5.54 -0.56
C ARG A 189 -27.23 5.81 -2.06
N ASN A 190 -26.21 5.44 -2.85
CA ASN A 190 -26.12 5.75 -4.27
C ASN A 190 -26.19 7.27 -4.54
N GLU A 191 -25.50 8.05 -3.70
CA GLU A 191 -25.38 9.52 -3.73
C GLU A 191 -23.97 9.96 -4.18
N THR A 192 -23.30 9.14 -4.99
CA THR A 192 -21.96 9.45 -5.54
C THR A 192 -22.06 10.39 -6.74
N VAL A 193 -20.93 11.03 -7.10
CA VAL A 193 -20.81 11.77 -8.36
C VAL A 193 -19.80 11.10 -9.30
N PRO A 194 -20.00 11.16 -10.62
CA PRO A 194 -19.04 10.58 -11.55
C PRO A 194 -17.72 11.34 -11.49
N ILE A 195 -16.62 10.58 -11.35
CA ILE A 195 -15.24 11.05 -11.41
C ILE A 195 -14.46 10.15 -12.37
N SER A 196 -13.61 10.72 -13.22
CA SER A 196 -12.71 9.95 -14.09
C SER A 196 -11.66 9.18 -13.28
N GLY A 197 -11.55 7.87 -13.52
CA GLY A 197 -10.64 6.97 -12.79
C GLY A 197 -9.56 6.35 -13.66
N ARG A 198 -9.46 6.78 -14.92
CA ARG A 198 -8.41 6.30 -15.84
C ARG A 198 -7.08 7.03 -15.66
N CYS A 199 -7.11 8.28 -15.19
CA CYS A 199 -5.92 9.11 -15.00
C CYS A 199 -6.10 9.97 -13.74
N SER A 200 -5.10 9.97 -12.85
CA SER A 200 -5.15 10.78 -11.62
C SER A 200 -5.18 12.29 -11.90
N VAL A 201 -4.66 12.73 -13.05
CA VAL A 201 -4.73 14.13 -13.49
C VAL A 201 -6.16 14.54 -13.82
N PHE A 202 -6.90 13.71 -14.57
CA PHE A 202 -8.30 14.01 -14.88
C PHE A 202 -9.21 13.86 -13.66
N ALA A 203 -8.93 12.89 -12.78
CA ALA A 203 -9.62 12.78 -11.49
C ALA A 203 -9.51 14.07 -10.68
N LYS A 204 -8.32 14.69 -10.62
CA LYS A 204 -8.12 16.00 -9.98
C LYS A 204 -9.03 17.07 -10.59
N SER A 205 -9.05 17.20 -11.91
CA SER A 205 -9.87 18.21 -12.59
C SER A 205 -11.37 18.00 -12.30
N ASP A 206 -11.84 16.76 -12.35
CA ASP A 206 -13.23 16.43 -12.04
C ASP A 206 -13.58 16.74 -10.58
N MET A 207 -12.70 16.38 -9.63
CA MET A 207 -12.88 16.69 -8.21
C MET A 207 -13.03 18.20 -7.98
N ILE A 208 -12.12 19.01 -8.56
CA ILE A 208 -12.17 20.48 -8.44
C ILE A 208 -13.48 21.02 -9.01
N HIS A 209 -13.91 20.52 -10.18
CA HIS A 209 -15.17 20.93 -10.79
C HIS A 209 -16.38 20.60 -9.92
N GLN A 210 -16.41 19.42 -9.30
CA GLN A 210 -17.50 19.04 -8.38
C GLN A 210 -17.48 19.89 -7.10
N GLN A 211 -16.30 20.20 -6.56
CA GLN A 211 -16.17 21.11 -5.40
C GLN A 211 -16.68 22.52 -5.73
N GLN A 212 -16.39 23.04 -6.92
CA GLN A 212 -16.89 24.35 -7.38
C GLN A 212 -18.42 24.39 -7.51
N LYS A 213 -19.05 23.24 -7.76
CA LYS A 213 -20.52 23.10 -7.75
C LYS A 213 -21.11 22.94 -6.35
N GLY A 214 -20.28 22.90 -5.30
CA GLY A 214 -20.72 22.68 -3.92
C GLY A 214 -21.11 21.24 -3.62
N VAL A 215 -20.64 20.26 -4.42
CA VAL A 215 -20.90 18.84 -4.16
C VAL A 215 -20.19 18.42 -2.85
N PRO A 216 -20.84 17.68 -1.95
CA PRO A 216 -20.21 17.18 -0.73
C PRO A 216 -19.00 16.29 -1.02
N ASP A 217 -17.94 16.41 -0.22
CA ASP A 217 -16.73 15.58 -0.36
C ASP A 217 -17.04 14.08 -0.27
N SER A 218 -18.03 13.67 0.52
CA SER A 218 -18.46 12.27 0.62
C SER A 218 -18.92 11.70 -0.73
N ALA A 219 -19.69 12.47 -1.51
CA ALA A 219 -20.15 12.07 -2.83
C ALA A 219 -18.99 11.99 -3.83
N ILE A 220 -18.04 12.93 -3.75
CA ILE A 220 -16.82 12.96 -4.58
C ILE A 220 -15.93 11.74 -4.28
N VAL A 221 -15.69 11.47 -3.00
CA VAL A 221 -14.87 10.34 -2.55
C VAL A 221 -15.52 9.01 -2.92
N GLY A 222 -16.84 8.87 -2.74
CA GLY A 222 -17.57 7.68 -3.21
C GLY A 222 -17.42 7.47 -4.73
N GLY A 223 -17.47 8.56 -5.50
CA GLY A 223 -17.19 8.55 -6.94
C GLY A 223 -15.77 8.07 -7.28
N LEU A 224 -14.76 8.42 -6.48
CA LEU A 224 -13.39 7.93 -6.64
C LEU A 224 -13.28 6.41 -6.40
N HIS A 225 -13.98 5.88 -5.39
CA HIS A 225 -14.01 4.44 -5.13
C HIS A 225 -14.68 3.67 -6.27
N GLU A 226 -15.84 4.13 -6.74
CA GLU A 226 -16.53 3.55 -7.90
C GLU A 226 -15.64 3.58 -9.15
N SER A 227 -14.95 4.70 -9.37
CA SER A 227 -14.09 4.87 -10.54
C SER A 227 -12.89 3.92 -10.52
N LEU A 228 -12.25 3.74 -9.36
CA LEU A 228 -11.16 2.78 -9.21
C LEU A 228 -11.64 1.34 -9.44
N VAL A 229 -12.77 0.94 -8.86
CA VAL A 229 -13.33 -0.41 -9.08
C VAL A 229 -13.68 -0.62 -10.55
N ASN A 230 -14.26 0.37 -11.22
CA ASN A 230 -14.55 0.31 -12.65
C ASN A 230 -13.26 0.13 -13.47
N ASN A 231 -12.18 0.82 -13.10
CA ASN A 231 -10.88 0.64 -13.72
C ASN A 231 -10.34 -0.79 -13.51
N ILE A 232 -10.35 -1.30 -12.27
CA ILE A 232 -9.93 -2.67 -11.94
C ILE A 232 -10.74 -3.70 -12.76
N LYS A 233 -12.06 -3.51 -12.85
CA LYS A 233 -12.95 -4.36 -13.65
C LYS A 233 -12.56 -4.33 -15.13
N ALA A 234 -12.30 -3.15 -15.69
CA ALA A 234 -11.99 -2.97 -17.10
C ALA A 234 -10.58 -3.42 -17.50
N THR A 235 -9.59 -3.33 -16.60
CA THR A 235 -8.19 -3.56 -16.94
C THR A 235 -7.64 -4.89 -16.43
N VAL A 236 -8.07 -5.34 -15.25
CA VAL A 236 -7.52 -6.53 -14.57
C VAL A 236 -8.48 -7.71 -14.64
N ILE A 237 -9.73 -7.51 -14.20
CA ILE A 237 -10.72 -8.60 -14.13
C ILE A 237 -11.24 -8.98 -15.53
N GLN A 238 -11.64 -7.97 -16.33
CA GLN A 238 -12.17 -8.14 -17.69
C GLN A 238 -13.27 -9.23 -17.75
N HIS A 239 -13.06 -10.26 -18.56
CA HIS A 239 -13.97 -11.38 -18.74
C HIS A 239 -13.65 -12.57 -17.83
N ARG A 240 -12.62 -12.49 -16.96
CA ARG A 240 -12.10 -13.65 -16.21
C ARG A 240 -13.08 -14.20 -15.19
N LEU A 241 -14.02 -13.38 -14.72
CA LEU A 241 -15.10 -13.78 -13.81
C LEU A 241 -16.42 -14.13 -14.53
N LYS A 242 -16.46 -14.09 -15.86
CA LYS A 242 -17.67 -14.48 -16.61
C LYS A 242 -17.94 -15.97 -16.42
N GLY A 243 -19.09 -16.31 -15.83
CA GLY A 243 -19.45 -17.70 -15.50
C GLY A 243 -18.61 -18.31 -14.38
N PHE A 244 -17.94 -17.48 -13.56
CA PHE A 244 -17.16 -17.96 -12.42
C PHE A 244 -18.09 -18.38 -11.27
N GLU A 245 -18.01 -19.64 -10.87
CA GLU A 245 -18.82 -20.21 -9.79
C GLU A 245 -18.08 -20.31 -8.45
N GLY A 246 -16.76 -20.04 -8.45
CA GLY A 246 -15.93 -20.12 -7.25
C GLY A 246 -16.09 -18.93 -6.31
N ILE A 247 -15.32 -18.93 -5.22
CA ILE A 247 -15.23 -17.79 -4.31
C ILE A 247 -14.06 -16.90 -4.73
N LEU A 248 -14.34 -15.61 -4.94
CA LEU A 248 -13.33 -14.58 -5.19
C LEU A 248 -12.89 -13.99 -3.85
N SER A 249 -11.61 -14.07 -3.53
CA SER A 249 -11.05 -13.33 -2.40
C SER A 249 -10.58 -11.95 -2.81
N PHE A 250 -10.98 -10.92 -2.07
CA PHE A 250 -10.43 -9.57 -2.20
C PHE A 250 -9.42 -9.30 -1.07
N GLN A 251 -8.19 -8.96 -1.45
CA GLN A 251 -7.01 -8.90 -0.58
C GLN A 251 -6.25 -7.58 -0.76
N GLY A 252 -5.15 -7.43 -0.02
CA GLY A 252 -4.30 -6.24 -0.09
C GLY A 252 -4.85 -5.08 0.73
N GLY A 253 -4.17 -3.93 0.68
CA GLY A 253 -4.54 -2.77 1.49
C GLY A 253 -5.94 -2.25 1.20
N LEU A 254 -6.39 -2.31 -0.06
CA LEU A 254 -7.72 -1.84 -0.46
C LEU A 254 -8.86 -2.71 0.07
N SER A 255 -8.59 -3.97 0.45
CA SER A 255 -9.60 -4.83 1.09
C SER A 255 -10.04 -4.33 2.47
N MET A 256 -9.25 -3.44 3.11
CA MET A 256 -9.63 -2.82 4.38
C MET A 256 -10.53 -1.58 4.21
N ASN A 257 -10.74 -1.13 2.97
CA ASN A 257 -11.61 0.00 2.68
C ASN A 257 -13.03 -0.51 2.39
N GLY A 258 -13.96 -0.24 3.31
CA GLY A 258 -15.35 -0.70 3.20
C GLY A 258 -16.07 -0.18 1.95
N ALA A 259 -15.77 1.04 1.50
CA ALA A 259 -16.34 1.59 0.26
C ALA A 259 -15.82 0.81 -0.96
N MET A 260 -14.53 0.46 -1.00
CA MET A 260 -13.97 -0.38 -2.06
C MET A 260 -14.61 -1.77 -2.09
N VAL A 261 -14.80 -2.41 -0.92
CA VAL A 261 -15.49 -3.71 -0.83
C VAL A 261 -16.91 -3.61 -1.38
N ARG A 262 -17.66 -2.58 -0.98
CA ARG A 262 -19.04 -2.36 -1.42
C ARG A 262 -19.13 -2.09 -2.92
N CYS A 263 -18.29 -1.19 -3.43
CA CYS A 263 -18.22 -0.88 -4.86
C CYS A 263 -17.86 -2.12 -5.68
N LEU A 264 -16.90 -2.93 -5.20
CA LEU A 264 -16.49 -4.15 -5.89
C LEU A 264 -17.63 -5.17 -5.96
N ALA A 265 -18.32 -5.44 -4.86
CA ALA A 265 -19.47 -6.33 -4.83
C ALA A 265 -20.56 -5.88 -5.81
N ALA A 266 -20.93 -4.59 -5.77
CA ALA A 266 -21.95 -4.01 -6.64
C ALA A 266 -21.55 -4.09 -8.13
N GLN A 267 -20.31 -3.74 -8.47
CA GLN A 267 -19.84 -3.73 -9.86
C GLN A 267 -19.65 -5.12 -10.46
N LEU A 268 -19.31 -6.12 -9.65
CA LEU A 268 -19.19 -7.50 -10.11
C LEU A 268 -20.53 -8.24 -10.14
N GLY A 269 -21.57 -7.71 -9.50
CA GLY A 269 -22.85 -8.40 -9.35
C GLY A 269 -22.72 -9.75 -8.65
N LEU A 270 -21.71 -9.89 -7.78
CA LEU A 270 -21.46 -11.10 -7.03
C LEU A 270 -22.35 -11.11 -5.78
N PRO A 271 -23.01 -12.25 -5.48
CA PRO A 271 -23.61 -12.46 -4.18
C PRO A 271 -22.59 -12.32 -3.05
N ASP A 272 -23.04 -11.92 -1.85
CA ASP A 272 -22.17 -11.70 -0.70
C ASP A 272 -21.33 -12.94 -0.35
N GLU A 273 -21.87 -14.15 -0.55
CA GLU A 273 -21.17 -15.41 -0.32
C GLU A 273 -20.05 -15.72 -1.33
N LYS A 274 -20.01 -15.02 -2.48
CA LYS A 274 -19.00 -15.21 -3.53
C LYS A 274 -17.85 -14.23 -3.44
N LEU A 275 -17.97 -13.15 -2.64
CA LEU A 275 -16.89 -12.20 -2.39
C LEU A 275 -16.35 -12.37 -0.95
N TYR A 276 -15.20 -13.02 -0.83
CA TYR A 276 -14.57 -13.29 0.45
C TYR A 276 -13.55 -12.21 0.85
N VAL A 277 -13.85 -11.48 1.92
CA VAL A 277 -12.94 -10.49 2.52
C VAL A 277 -12.57 -10.94 3.93
N HIS A 278 -11.34 -11.40 4.11
CA HIS A 278 -10.86 -11.81 5.43
C HIS A 278 -10.32 -10.61 6.21
N LYS A 279 -10.52 -10.57 7.54
CA LYS A 279 -9.97 -9.51 8.42
C LYS A 279 -8.45 -9.33 8.36
N HIS A 280 -7.73 -10.38 7.94
CA HIS A 280 -6.28 -10.36 7.71
C HIS A 280 -5.92 -10.43 6.22
N GLY A 281 -6.86 -10.13 5.32
CA GLY A 281 -6.65 -10.16 3.87
C GLY A 281 -5.56 -9.19 3.39
N TYR A 282 -5.33 -8.09 4.11
CA TYR A 282 -4.23 -7.15 3.87
C TYR A 282 -2.83 -7.78 4.07
N ALA A 283 -2.74 -8.88 4.81
CA ALA A 283 -1.52 -9.60 5.14
C ALA A 283 -1.51 -11.02 4.57
N ALA A 284 -2.36 -11.35 3.59
CA ALA A 284 -2.44 -12.68 3.00
C ALA A 284 -1.08 -13.16 2.44
N GLY A 285 -0.32 -12.28 1.78
CA GLY A 285 1.05 -12.56 1.33
C GLY A 285 1.98 -12.95 2.48
N ALA A 286 1.99 -12.17 3.56
CA ALA A 286 2.81 -12.47 4.74
C ALA A 286 2.41 -13.81 5.38
N VAL A 287 1.10 -14.08 5.51
CA VAL A 287 0.60 -15.36 6.03
C VAL A 287 1.07 -16.53 5.18
N GLY A 288 0.95 -16.45 3.86
CA GLY A 288 1.40 -17.54 2.98
C GLY A 288 2.91 -17.68 2.89
N ALA A 289 3.67 -16.61 3.08
CA ALA A 289 5.12 -16.66 3.24
C ALA A 289 5.50 -17.38 4.55
N ALA A 290 4.83 -17.09 5.66
CA ALA A 290 5.06 -17.80 6.94
C ALA A 290 4.73 -19.30 6.81
N LEU A 291 3.66 -19.63 6.11
CA LEU A 291 3.22 -21.01 5.83
C LEU A 291 4.11 -21.75 4.81
N ALA A 292 5.10 -21.10 4.20
CA ALA A 292 6.08 -21.79 3.37
C ALA A 292 6.97 -22.74 4.19
N GLY A 293 6.98 -22.58 5.52
CA GLY A 293 7.74 -23.43 6.44
C GLY A 293 9.15 -22.90 6.71
N VAL A 294 9.94 -23.71 7.40
CA VAL A 294 11.31 -23.35 7.76
C VAL A 294 12.17 -23.36 6.50
N GLY A 295 12.75 -22.20 6.20
CA GLY A 295 13.67 -22.00 5.07
C GLY A 295 15.11 -21.90 5.55
N VAL A 296 15.80 -20.85 5.09
CA VAL A 296 17.15 -20.48 5.55
C VAL A 296 17.07 -20.01 7.00
N HIS A 297 18.06 -20.38 7.82
CA HIS A 297 18.14 -19.90 9.20
C HIS A 297 18.25 -18.38 9.21
N PHE A 298 17.41 -17.72 10.01
CA PHE A 298 17.43 -16.26 10.13
C PHE A 298 18.64 -15.80 10.95
N ASP A 299 19.44 -14.91 10.37
CA ASP A 299 20.52 -14.22 11.06
C ASP A 299 20.12 -12.76 11.28
N VAL A 300 20.04 -12.32 12.53
CA VAL A 300 19.63 -10.95 12.86
C VAL A 300 20.69 -9.93 12.45
N ASP A 301 21.95 -10.34 12.35
CA ASP A 301 23.07 -9.47 12.00
C ASP A 301 23.05 -9.08 10.51
N ASP A 302 22.35 -9.86 9.67
CA ASP A 302 22.12 -9.49 8.27
C ASP A 302 21.41 -8.14 8.14
N LEU A 303 20.57 -7.78 9.11
CA LEU A 303 19.79 -6.55 9.09
C LEU A 303 20.66 -5.28 9.17
N ASP A 304 21.94 -5.40 9.53
CA ASP A 304 22.91 -4.29 9.53
C ASP A 304 23.52 -4.03 8.15
N ILE A 305 23.29 -4.93 7.18
CA ILE A 305 23.74 -4.75 5.80
C ILE A 305 22.85 -3.69 5.12
N PRO A 306 23.42 -2.58 4.60
CA PRO A 306 22.64 -1.56 3.91
C PRO A 306 21.97 -2.12 2.65
N VAL A 307 20.64 -2.00 2.57
CA VAL A 307 19.86 -2.47 1.42
C VAL A 307 20.02 -1.54 0.23
N ARG A 308 20.03 -0.23 0.48
CA ARG A 308 20.30 0.78 -0.52
C ARG A 308 21.76 1.19 -0.41
N LYS A 309 22.47 1.24 -1.54
CA LYS A 309 23.61 2.17 -1.63
C LYS A 309 23.02 3.53 -1.30
N THR A 310 23.51 4.19 -0.26
CA THR A 310 23.16 5.57 0.04
C THR A 310 23.20 6.32 -1.29
N ARG A 311 22.03 6.67 -1.84
CA ARG A 311 21.97 7.81 -2.73
C ARG A 311 22.38 8.92 -1.78
N GLY A 312 23.66 9.30 -1.82
CA GLY A 312 24.10 10.53 -1.17
C GLY A 312 23.04 11.56 -1.51
N GLU A 313 22.51 12.22 -0.49
CA GLU A 313 21.41 13.17 -0.61
C GLU A 313 21.62 13.95 -1.90
N SER A 314 20.84 13.62 -2.93
CA SER A 314 20.98 14.28 -4.21
C SER A 314 20.24 15.59 -4.03
N PHE A 315 20.86 16.51 -3.31
CA PHE A 315 20.50 17.90 -3.42
C PHE A 315 20.71 18.24 -4.89
N TYR A 316 19.64 18.69 -5.54
CA TYR A 316 19.83 19.42 -6.78
C TYR A 316 20.78 20.57 -6.46
N GLU A 317 21.79 20.77 -7.31
CA GLU A 317 22.66 21.92 -7.17
C GLU A 317 21.79 23.19 -7.10
N PRO A 318 22.16 24.16 -6.24
CA PRO A 318 21.45 25.44 -6.19
C PRO A 318 21.28 26.01 -7.60
N LEU A 319 20.09 26.54 -7.90
CA LEU A 319 19.82 27.28 -9.13
C LEU A 319 20.88 28.39 -9.27
N THR A 320 21.67 28.32 -10.34
CA THR A 320 22.66 29.34 -10.70
C THR A 320 22.07 30.32 -11.72
N ASP A 321 22.66 31.51 -11.82
CA ASP A 321 22.21 32.56 -12.77
C ASP A 321 22.20 32.10 -14.24
N ASP A 322 22.97 31.05 -14.55
CA ASP A 322 23.09 30.45 -15.88
C ASP A 322 22.25 29.17 -16.07
N TYR A 323 21.39 28.80 -15.10
CA TYR A 323 20.58 27.59 -15.14
C TYR A 323 19.77 27.42 -16.44
N ALA A 324 19.21 28.51 -16.96
CA ALA A 324 18.48 28.53 -18.22
C ALA A 324 19.37 28.17 -19.43
N SER A 325 20.64 28.55 -19.39
CA SER A 325 21.62 28.25 -20.45
C SER A 325 22.17 26.82 -20.36
N GLN A 326 22.14 26.22 -19.17
CA GLN A 326 22.62 24.87 -18.91
C GLN A 326 21.55 23.78 -19.18
N LYS A 327 20.28 24.15 -19.35
CA LYS A 327 19.15 23.23 -19.56
C LYS A 327 18.37 23.61 -20.82
N PRO A 328 18.57 22.92 -21.96
CA PRO A 328 17.92 23.27 -23.23
C PRO A 328 16.39 23.19 -23.20
N ASP A 329 15.80 22.53 -22.20
CA ASP A 329 14.35 22.34 -22.05
C ASP A 329 13.71 23.33 -21.04
N VAL A 330 14.43 24.36 -20.58
CA VAL A 330 13.93 25.35 -19.63
C VAL A 330 13.73 26.69 -20.35
N GLU A 331 12.48 27.13 -20.48
CA GLU A 331 12.16 28.50 -20.88
C GLU A 331 12.30 29.43 -19.66
N ALA A 332 13.30 30.32 -19.69
CA ALA A 332 13.49 31.32 -18.65
C ALA A 332 13.44 32.74 -19.23
N VAL A 333 12.68 33.61 -18.57
CA VAL A 333 12.68 35.04 -18.83
C VAL A 333 13.38 35.71 -17.65
N LEU A 334 14.59 36.22 -17.88
CA LEU A 334 15.37 36.90 -16.86
C LEU A 334 15.17 38.42 -16.99
N TYR A 335 14.83 39.06 -15.87
CA TYR A 335 14.79 40.52 -15.77
C TYR A 335 16.11 41.01 -15.18
N PRO A 336 16.69 42.11 -15.70
CA PRO A 336 17.97 42.62 -15.22
C PRO A 336 17.84 43.12 -13.78
N LEU A 337 18.52 42.45 -12.85
CA LEU A 337 18.67 42.88 -11.47
C LEU A 337 19.99 43.65 -11.30
N LYS A 338 20.02 44.66 -10.44
CA LYS A 338 21.27 45.35 -10.09
C LYS A 338 22.15 44.40 -9.28
N ALA A 339 23.41 44.23 -9.71
CA ALA A 339 24.36 43.37 -9.03
C ALA A 339 24.63 43.84 -7.60
N GLY A 340 24.61 42.91 -6.65
CA GLY A 340 25.08 43.13 -5.27
C GLY A 340 24.01 43.50 -4.24
N GLU A 341 22.75 43.70 -4.63
CA GLU A 341 21.65 43.92 -3.67
C GLU A 341 20.86 42.63 -3.45
N LYS A 342 20.71 42.22 -2.18
CA LYS A 342 19.68 41.23 -1.81
C LYS A 342 18.34 41.93 -1.86
N LEU A 343 17.51 41.55 -2.81
CA LEU A 343 16.15 42.07 -2.94
C LEU A 343 15.20 41.23 -2.08
N GLU A 344 14.27 41.90 -1.40
CA GLU A 344 13.10 41.23 -0.84
C GLU A 344 12.22 40.80 -2.01
N ALA A 345 11.98 39.50 -2.13
CA ALA A 345 11.25 38.92 -3.23
C ALA A 345 10.26 37.86 -2.74
N TYR A 346 9.17 37.70 -3.47
CA TYR A 346 8.19 36.65 -3.24
C TYR A 346 8.35 35.57 -4.29
N LEU A 347 8.52 34.33 -3.84
CA LEU A 347 8.59 33.18 -4.72
C LEU A 347 7.19 32.62 -4.97
N GLY A 348 6.68 32.84 -6.18
CA GLY A 348 5.50 32.16 -6.70
C GLY A 348 5.90 30.83 -7.33
N ILE A 349 5.27 29.73 -6.89
CA ILE A 349 5.48 28.40 -7.45
C ILE A 349 4.13 27.85 -7.91
N ASP A 350 4.03 27.53 -9.20
CA ASP A 350 2.90 26.80 -9.78
C ASP A 350 3.37 25.41 -10.24
N VAL A 351 2.95 24.38 -9.49
CA VAL A 351 3.29 22.99 -9.78
C VAL A 351 2.15 22.34 -10.58
N GLY A 352 2.32 22.29 -11.89
CA GLY A 352 1.44 21.60 -12.83
C GLY A 352 1.72 20.10 -12.91
N SER A 353 0.92 19.39 -13.72
CA SER A 353 1.09 17.94 -13.95
C SER A 353 2.25 17.59 -14.89
N VAL A 354 2.73 18.55 -15.68
CA VAL A 354 3.78 18.37 -16.69
C VAL A 354 4.89 19.42 -16.61
N SER A 355 4.69 20.50 -15.83
CA SER A 355 5.64 21.58 -15.67
C SER A 355 5.60 22.11 -14.24
N THR A 356 6.71 22.71 -13.82
CA THR A 356 6.76 23.56 -12.64
C THR A 356 7.14 24.95 -13.13
N ASN A 357 6.23 25.90 -12.95
CA ASN A 357 6.46 27.29 -13.28
C ASN A 357 6.89 28.01 -12.00
N VAL A 358 7.96 28.81 -12.10
CA VAL A 358 8.50 29.56 -10.96
C VAL A 358 8.60 31.01 -11.37
N VAL A 359 8.10 31.91 -10.51
CA VAL A 359 8.18 33.36 -10.68
C VAL A 359 8.73 33.97 -9.41
N LEU A 360 9.72 34.86 -9.55
CA LEU A 360 10.18 35.74 -8.49
C LEU A 360 9.59 37.12 -8.75
N ILE A 361 8.86 37.66 -7.76
CA ILE A 361 8.25 39.00 -7.79
C ILE A 361 8.98 39.91 -6.82
#